data_AF-A0A660QMQ3-F1
#
_entry.id   AF-A0A660QMQ3-F1
#
_cell.length_a   1.000
_cell.length_b   1.000
_cell.length_c   1.000
_cell.angle_alpha   90.00
_cell.angle_beta   90.00
_cell.angle_gamma   90.00
#
_symmetry.space_group_name_H-M   'P 1'
#
loop_
_entity.id
_entity.type
_entity.pdbx_description
1 polymer ?
#
loop_
_entity_poly.entity_id
_entity_poly.type
_entity_poly.pdbx_seq_one_letter_code
_entity_poly.pdbx_strand_id
1 'polypeptide(L)'
;MNRKNATVLLPLLMLGSVLMSCGQENGMEKKTSTASKGMYRNPIEVPTDGREIADPSVYKYKDRYYLISTQEYPRGGDGFRVWVSADLVDWTFHRSVPIKGKLNPMMAPDLAYHEGTYYLYWSVDDP
;
A
#
# COMPACT_ATOMS: atom_id res chain seq x y z
N MET A 1 -47.70 64.15 33.27
CA MET A 1 -46.55 64.70 34.01
C MET A 1 -45.33 63.87 33.66
N ASN A 2 -44.22 64.52 33.34
CA ASN A 2 -43.13 64.06 32.46
C ASN A 2 -41.90 63.56 33.28
N ARG A 3 -41.16 62.55 32.79
CA ARG A 3 -39.70 62.25 32.93
C ARG A 3 -39.45 60.75 32.70
N LYS A 4 -39.05 60.32 31.48
CA LYS A 4 -37.70 60.29 30.87
C LYS A 4 -36.74 59.23 31.47
N ASN A 5 -36.52 58.24 30.60
CA ASN A 5 -35.58 57.12 30.52
C ASN A 5 -34.11 57.46 30.85
N ALA A 6 -33.31 56.45 31.22
CA ALA A 6 -32.23 55.92 30.35
C ALA A 6 -31.33 54.93 31.10
N THR A 7 -31.35 53.68 30.65
CA THR A 7 -30.34 52.65 30.96
C THR A 7 -29.07 52.92 30.16
N VAL A 8 -27.90 52.95 30.80
CA VAL A 8 -26.60 53.05 30.12
C VAL A 8 -25.80 51.79 30.44
N LEU A 9 -25.52 51.00 29.39
CA LEU A 9 -24.47 49.98 29.35
C LEU A 9 -23.13 50.64 28.97
N LEU A 10 -22.04 50.23 29.61
CA LEU A 10 -20.67 50.57 29.23
C LEU A 10 -19.89 49.27 28.93
N PRO A 11 -19.15 49.15 27.80
CA PRO A 11 -18.41 47.94 27.46
C PRO A 11 -16.99 47.94 28.06
N LEU A 12 -16.52 46.76 28.45
CA LEU A 12 -15.17 46.52 28.99
C LEU A 12 -14.22 46.13 27.84
N LEU A 13 -13.16 46.92 27.67
CA LEU A 13 -12.05 46.70 26.75
C LEU A 13 -11.03 45.76 27.42
N MET A 14 -10.68 44.62 26.80
CA MET A 14 -9.48 43.85 27.17
C MET A 14 -8.73 43.39 25.91
N LEU A 15 -7.44 43.74 25.92
CA LEU A 15 -6.41 43.58 24.90
C LEU A 15 -6.09 42.12 24.59
N GLY A 16 -5.68 41.87 23.35
CA GLY A 16 -5.25 40.58 22.85
C GLY A 16 -3.83 40.16 23.23
N SER A 17 -3.54 38.88 22.98
CA SER A 17 -2.24 38.38 22.56
C SER A 17 -2.45 37.00 21.91
N VAL A 18 -2.36 36.98 20.58
CA VAL A 18 -2.33 35.77 19.76
C VAL A 18 -0.91 35.22 19.87
N LEU A 19 -0.72 34.10 20.58
CA LEU A 19 0.53 33.35 20.52
C LEU A 19 0.54 32.53 19.22
N MET A 20 1.25 33.03 18.21
CA MET A 20 1.74 32.22 17.10
C MET A 20 2.67 31.15 17.66
N SER A 21 2.15 29.94 17.85
CA SER A 21 2.95 28.74 18.04
C SER A 21 3.59 28.40 16.70
N CYS A 22 4.88 28.74 16.56
CA CYS A 22 5.68 28.35 15.41
C CYS A 22 5.84 26.82 15.43
N GLY A 23 5.50 26.18 14.32
CA GLY A 23 5.42 24.74 14.19
C GLY A 23 6.76 24.03 14.11
N GLN A 24 6.73 22.75 14.47
CA GLN A 24 7.53 21.72 13.80
C GLN A 24 6.74 20.42 13.85
N GLU A 25 5.83 20.29 12.89
CA GLU A 25 5.21 19.01 12.58
C GLU A 25 6.31 18.19 11.93
N ASN A 26 6.78 17.14 12.63
CA ASN A 26 7.65 16.13 12.04
C ASN A 26 6.81 15.32 11.03
N GLY A 27 6.46 15.97 9.92
CA GLY A 27 5.87 15.33 8.76
C GLY A 27 6.96 14.51 8.10
N MET A 28 6.96 13.20 8.37
CA MET A 28 7.49 12.27 7.39
C MET A 28 6.56 12.36 6.17
N GLU A 29 6.84 13.35 5.32
CA GLU A 29 6.19 13.49 4.03
C GLU A 29 6.47 12.19 3.27
N LYS A 30 5.45 11.33 3.19
CA LYS A 30 5.41 10.28 2.18
C LYS A 30 5.47 11.02 0.85
N LYS A 31 6.69 11.18 0.34
CA LYS A 31 6.97 11.64 -1.00
C LYS A 31 6.30 10.62 -1.91
N THR A 32 5.05 10.89 -2.26
CA THR A 32 4.29 10.08 -3.19
C THR A 32 4.99 10.30 -4.52
N SER A 33 5.89 9.40 -4.83
CA SER A 33 6.59 9.38 -6.08
C SER A 33 5.53 9.11 -7.14
N THR A 34 5.04 10.15 -7.81
CA THR A 34 4.28 9.96 -9.04
C THR A 34 5.26 9.36 -10.04
N ALA A 35 5.21 8.05 -10.25
CA ALA A 35 5.87 7.43 -11.40
C ALA A 35 5.25 8.08 -12.61
N SER A 36 6.06 8.68 -13.47
CA SER A 36 5.63 8.90 -14.84
C SER A 36 5.28 7.52 -15.39
N LYS A 37 3.99 7.30 -15.66
CA LYS A 37 3.45 6.04 -16.17
C LYS A 37 4.32 5.50 -17.31
N GLY A 38 4.70 4.23 -17.25
CA GLY A 38 5.50 3.56 -18.27
C GLY A 38 7.03 3.79 -18.22
N MET A 39 7.55 4.53 -17.23
CA MET A 39 9.00 4.69 -17.05
C MET A 39 9.49 3.85 -15.87
N TYR A 40 10.38 2.90 -16.15
CA TYR A 40 10.97 2.04 -15.12
C TYR A 40 11.79 2.86 -14.11
N ARG A 41 11.60 2.54 -12.82
CA ARG A 41 12.47 2.99 -11.73
C ARG A 41 12.47 1.95 -10.61
N ASN A 42 13.52 1.95 -9.81
CA ASN A 42 13.54 1.23 -8.54
C ASN A 42 13.23 2.16 -7.37
N PRO A 43 12.56 1.66 -6.31
CA PRO A 43 11.89 0.36 -6.24
C PRO A 43 10.73 0.26 -7.24
N ILE A 44 10.45 -0.96 -7.72
CA ILE A 44 9.26 -1.20 -8.56
C ILE A 44 8.00 -0.98 -7.71
N GLU A 45 7.01 -0.29 -8.27
CA GLU A 45 5.74 -0.06 -7.59
C GLU A 45 4.76 -1.19 -7.94
N VAL A 46 4.39 -1.97 -6.93
CA VAL A 46 3.38 -3.03 -7.04
C VAL A 46 2.24 -2.68 -6.08
N PRO A 47 0.97 -2.72 -6.50
CA PRO A 47 -0.15 -2.42 -5.61
C PRO A 47 -0.37 -3.58 -4.61
N THR A 48 0.23 -3.47 -3.43
CA THR A 48 0.23 -4.53 -2.39
C THR A 48 -0.80 -4.34 -1.27
N ASP A 49 -1.65 -3.32 -1.36
CA ASP A 49 -2.58 -2.91 -0.29
C ASP A 49 -1.87 -2.64 1.06
N GLY A 50 -0.64 -2.11 0.99
CA GLY A 50 0.19 -1.80 2.16
C GLY A 50 0.94 -2.99 2.76
N ARG A 51 0.93 -4.16 2.09
CA ARG A 51 1.76 -5.32 2.47
C ARG A 51 3.18 -5.18 1.93
N GLU A 52 4.15 -5.68 2.68
CA GLU A 52 5.49 -5.92 2.13
C GLU A 52 5.47 -7.21 1.30
N ILE A 53 6.24 -7.19 0.20
CA ILE A 53 6.45 -8.34 -0.68
C ILE A 53 7.94 -8.60 -0.84
N ALA A 54 8.30 -9.87 -0.98
CA ALA A 54 9.66 -10.34 -1.19
C ALA A 54 9.67 -11.52 -2.17
N ASP A 55 10.86 -11.94 -2.59
CA ASP A 55 11.07 -13.13 -3.44
C ASP A 55 10.21 -13.13 -4.72
N PRO A 56 10.31 -12.09 -5.58
CA PRO A 56 9.49 -12.02 -6.78
C PRO A 56 9.93 -13.06 -7.82
N SER A 57 8.98 -13.86 -8.27
CA SER A 57 9.08 -14.71 -9.46
C SER A 57 8.21 -14.13 -10.56
N VAL A 58 8.82 -13.84 -11.72
CA VAL A 58 8.15 -13.22 -12.87
C VAL A 58 8.09 -14.19 -14.03
N TYR A 59 6.88 -14.48 -14.52
CA TYR A 59 6.63 -15.37 -15.65
C TYR A 59 6.00 -14.62 -16.82
N LYS A 60 6.49 -14.86 -18.04
CA LYS A 60 5.89 -14.30 -19.26
C LYS A 60 4.96 -15.32 -19.93
N TYR A 61 3.72 -14.94 -20.15
CA TYR A 61 2.78 -15.70 -20.98
C TYR A 61 2.18 -14.77 -22.04
N LYS A 62 2.40 -15.13 -23.32
CA LYS A 62 2.00 -14.31 -24.47
C LYS A 62 2.54 -12.86 -24.32
N ASP A 63 1.64 -11.89 -24.25
CA ASP A 63 1.88 -10.45 -24.18
C ASP A 63 1.76 -9.89 -22.74
N ARG A 64 1.87 -10.76 -21.72
CA ARG A 64 1.74 -10.38 -20.30
C ARG A 64 2.84 -10.99 -19.44
N TYR A 65 3.15 -10.29 -18.37
CA TYR A 65 4.07 -10.69 -17.31
C TYR A 65 3.28 -10.88 -16.02
N TYR A 66 3.56 -11.96 -15.30
CA TYR A 66 2.88 -12.34 -14.06
C TYR A 66 3.91 -12.38 -12.95
N LEU A 67 3.73 -11.57 -11.92
CA LEU A 67 4.57 -11.55 -10.73
C LEU A 67 3.87 -12.30 -9.61
N ILE A 68 4.58 -13.25 -9.01
CA ILE A 68 4.19 -13.97 -7.80
C ILE A 68 5.27 -13.68 -6.76
N SER A 69 4.88 -13.44 -5.52
CA SER A 69 5.84 -13.07 -4.46
C SER A 69 5.43 -13.66 -3.12
N THR A 70 6.39 -13.80 -2.22
CA THR A 70 6.13 -13.91 -0.78
C THR A 70 5.44 -12.63 -0.30
N GLN A 71 4.61 -12.76 0.73
CA GLN A 71 3.92 -11.63 1.36
C GLN A 71 4.17 -11.65 2.86
N GLU A 72 4.13 -10.47 3.49
CA GLU A 72 4.20 -10.34 4.94
C GLU A 72 3.16 -11.22 5.67
N TYR A 73 3.59 -12.17 6.50
CA TYR A 73 2.73 -12.95 7.38
C TYR A 73 2.44 -12.19 8.71
N PRO A 74 1.23 -12.25 9.29
CA PRO A 74 0.02 -12.99 8.86
C PRO A 74 -0.85 -12.20 7.88
N ARG A 75 -0.46 -10.97 7.55
CA ARG A 75 -1.27 -10.08 6.70
C ARG A 75 -1.52 -10.68 5.30
N GLY A 76 -0.59 -11.46 4.75
CA GLY A 76 -0.62 -12.06 3.42
C GLY A 76 -1.72 -13.10 3.18
N GLY A 77 -2.32 -13.64 4.24
CA GLY A 77 -3.33 -14.71 4.17
C GLY A 77 -2.74 -16.08 3.83
N ASP A 78 -3.61 -17.05 3.55
CA ASP A 78 -3.25 -18.47 3.34
C ASP A 78 -2.77 -18.75 1.90
N GLY A 79 -2.01 -17.85 1.27
CA GLY A 79 -1.63 -18.07 -0.13
C GLY A 79 -0.77 -16.99 -0.77
N PHE A 80 -0.51 -17.19 -2.06
CA PHE A 80 0.26 -16.25 -2.89
C PHE A 80 -0.67 -15.28 -3.63
N ARG A 81 -0.16 -14.09 -3.94
CA ARG A 81 -0.84 -13.12 -4.80
C ARG A 81 -0.12 -13.03 -6.14
N VAL A 82 -0.91 -12.75 -7.17
CA VAL A 82 -0.44 -12.60 -8.54
C VAL A 82 -0.77 -11.20 -9.02
N TRP A 83 0.23 -10.53 -9.56
CA TRP A 83 0.07 -9.28 -10.29
C TRP A 83 0.37 -9.50 -11.77
N VAL A 84 -0.25 -8.70 -12.62
CA VAL A 84 -0.04 -8.76 -14.07
C VAL A 84 0.38 -7.39 -14.60
N SER A 85 1.32 -7.41 -15.54
CA SER A 85 1.81 -6.23 -16.26
C SER A 85 1.92 -6.54 -17.76
N ALA A 86 1.80 -5.50 -18.59
CA ALA A 86 2.09 -5.60 -20.03
C ALA A 86 3.53 -5.14 -20.37
N ASP A 87 4.20 -4.42 -19.46
CA ASP A 87 5.43 -3.67 -19.72
C ASP A 87 6.50 -3.80 -18.62
N LEU A 88 6.27 -4.65 -17.61
CA LEU A 88 7.12 -4.83 -16.42
C LEU A 88 7.21 -3.59 -15.48
N VAL A 89 6.48 -2.52 -15.78
CA VAL A 89 6.49 -1.26 -15.02
C VAL A 89 5.16 -1.07 -14.30
N ASP A 90 4.07 -1.07 -15.06
CA ASP A 90 2.73 -0.88 -14.54
C ASP A 90 2.14 -2.24 -14.14
N TRP A 91 2.04 -2.49 -12.83
CA TRP A 91 1.51 -3.73 -12.27
C TRP A 91 0.09 -3.54 -11.76
N THR A 92 -0.77 -4.55 -12.00
CA THR A 92 -2.14 -4.58 -11.50
C THR A 92 -2.38 -5.89 -10.75
N PHE A 93 -3.15 -5.84 -9.66
CA PHE A 93 -3.53 -7.07 -8.97
C PHE A 93 -4.38 -7.94 -9.89
N HIS A 94 -4.01 -9.21 -10.04
CA HIS A 94 -4.72 -10.16 -10.87
C HIS A 94 -5.62 -11.08 -10.05
N ARG A 95 -5.05 -11.80 -9.07
CA ARG A 95 -5.78 -12.73 -8.20
C ARG A 95 -4.95 -13.20 -7.01
N SER A 96 -5.63 -13.83 -6.05
CA SER A 96 -4.99 -14.69 -5.05
C SER A 96 -5.00 -16.17 -5.48
N VAL A 97 -4.00 -16.90 -5.03
CA VAL A 97 -3.87 -18.36 -5.14
C VAL A 97 -3.92 -18.94 -3.73
N PRO A 98 -5.10 -19.34 -3.24
CA PRO A 98 -5.23 -19.89 -1.90
C PRO A 98 -4.60 -21.27 -1.82
N ILE A 99 -3.83 -21.51 -0.77
CA ILE A 99 -3.23 -22.80 -0.43
C ILE A 99 -3.98 -23.37 0.77
N LYS A 100 -4.34 -24.66 0.69
CA LYS A 100 -5.01 -25.36 1.79
C LYS A 100 -3.97 -26.04 2.67
N GLY A 101 -4.12 -25.93 3.99
CA GLY A 101 -3.28 -26.63 4.96
C GLY A 101 -2.42 -25.69 5.81
N LYS A 102 -1.70 -26.25 6.78
CA LYS A 102 -0.75 -25.51 7.63
C LYS A 102 0.65 -25.60 7.03
N LEU A 103 0.94 -24.76 6.05
CA LEU A 103 2.22 -24.77 5.34
C LEU A 103 3.04 -23.51 5.64
N ASN A 104 3.16 -23.17 6.93
CA ASN A 104 3.82 -21.94 7.38
C ASN A 104 5.22 -22.22 7.95
N PRO A 105 6.23 -21.42 7.57
CA PRO A 105 6.17 -20.28 6.65
C PRO A 105 6.13 -20.71 5.18
N MET A 106 5.28 -20.06 4.38
CA MET A 106 5.31 -20.17 2.93
C MET A 106 6.44 -19.28 2.41
N MET A 107 7.55 -19.89 2.02
CA MET A 107 8.73 -19.18 1.53
C MET A 107 8.67 -19.00 0.00
N ALA A 108 9.76 -18.51 -0.58
CA ALA A 108 9.89 -18.08 -1.97
C ALA A 108 9.16 -18.99 -2.98
N PRO A 109 8.18 -18.45 -3.74
CA PRO A 109 7.49 -19.19 -4.78
C PRO A 109 8.22 -19.11 -6.12
N ASP A 110 7.93 -20.04 -7.02
CA ASP A 110 8.27 -19.93 -8.44
C ASP A 110 7.28 -20.74 -9.31
N LEU A 111 7.25 -20.46 -10.62
CA LEU A 111 6.20 -20.91 -11.54
C LEU A 111 6.78 -21.61 -12.77
N ALA A 112 6.29 -22.81 -13.05
CA ALA A 112 6.57 -23.55 -14.28
C ALA A 112 5.29 -23.79 -15.09
N TYR A 113 5.45 -23.96 -16.40
CA TYR A 113 4.39 -24.39 -17.31
C TYR A 113 4.83 -25.65 -18.04
N HIS A 114 3.96 -26.66 -18.04
CA HIS A 114 4.19 -27.91 -18.78
C HIS A 114 2.84 -28.47 -19.24
N GLU A 115 2.74 -28.77 -20.54
CA GLU A 115 1.59 -29.46 -21.15
C GLU A 115 0.21 -28.90 -20.75
N GLY A 116 0.00 -27.59 -20.90
CA GLY A 116 -1.30 -26.97 -20.57
C GLY A 116 -1.49 -26.67 -19.09
N THR A 117 -0.56 -27.06 -18.22
CA THR A 117 -0.68 -26.94 -16.77
C THR A 117 0.36 -25.99 -16.20
N TYR A 118 -0.08 -25.10 -15.32
CA TYR A 118 0.78 -24.25 -14.51
C TYR A 118 1.04 -24.91 -13.16
N TYR A 119 2.31 -24.97 -12.77
CA TYR A 119 2.78 -25.51 -11.50
C TYR A 119 3.37 -24.38 -10.68
N LEU A 120 2.70 -24.04 -9.58
CA LEU A 120 3.24 -23.16 -8.55
C LEU A 120 3.92 -24.04 -7.50
N TYR A 121 5.21 -23.83 -7.28
CA TYR A 121 5.98 -24.49 -6.24
C TYR A 121 6.54 -23.45 -5.29
N TRP A 122 6.72 -23.87 -4.03
CA TRP A 122 7.27 -23.04 -2.97
C TRP A 122 7.97 -23.94 -1.97
N SER A 123 8.87 -23.35 -1.19
CA SER A 123 9.45 -24.02 -0.02
C SER A 123 8.62 -23.74 1.23
N VAL A 124 8.55 -24.73 2.09
CA VAL A 124 7.89 -24.66 3.39
C VAL A 124 8.79 -25.33 4.42
N ASP A 125 8.81 -24.81 5.63
CA ASP A 125 9.36 -25.54 6.78
C ASP A 125 8.29 -26.53 7.27
N ASP A 126 8.50 -27.82 7.06
CA ASP A 126 7.60 -28.90 7.48
C ASP A 126 8.35 -29.77 8.51
N PRO A 127 8.04 -29.63 9.82
CA PRO A 127 8.77 -30.32 10.90
C PRO A 127 8.46 -31.82 11.02
#